data_AF-A0A9E3YBX4-F1
#
_entry.id   AF-A0A9E3YBX4-F1
#
_cell.length_a   1.000
_cell.length_b   1.000
_cell.length_c   1.000
_cell.angle_alpha   90.00
_cell.angle_beta   90.00
_cell.angle_gamma   90.00
#
_symmetry.space_group_name_H-M   'P 1'
#
loop_
_entity.id
_entity.type
_entity.pdbx_description
1 polymer ?
#
loop_
_entity_poly.entity_id
_entity_poly.type
_entity_poly.pdbx_seq_one_letter_code
_entity_poly.pdbx_strand_id
1 'polypeptide(L)'
;MKIAWKELLRQPSRFVSATAILALIALLLMFLGGLLDGLIRLSTGALRAQDAEAIVFSESSQASFLRSRVDAQTRIQIEQLDGVEEVGGLGVSLLGARVPGNGPR
;
A
#
# COMPACT_ATOMS: atom_id res chain seq x y z
N MET A 1 -23.94 -30.89 -23.10
CA MET A 1 -23.02 -29.73 -23.15
C MET A 1 -22.87 -29.07 -24.54
N LYS A 2 -23.04 -29.77 -25.67
CA LYS A 2 -22.85 -29.17 -27.02
C LYS A 2 -23.91 -28.14 -27.44
N ILE A 3 -25.12 -28.18 -26.87
CA ILE A 3 -26.25 -27.36 -27.33
C ILE A 3 -26.11 -25.91 -26.84
N ALA A 4 -25.88 -25.69 -25.54
CA ALA A 4 -25.68 -24.35 -24.97
C ALA A 4 -24.50 -23.60 -25.64
N TRP A 5 -23.39 -24.31 -25.89
CA TRP A 5 -22.25 -23.76 -26.62
C TRP A 5 -22.60 -23.36 -28.06
N LYS A 6 -23.36 -24.21 -28.77
CA LYS A 6 -23.84 -23.92 -30.13
C LYS A 6 -24.79 -22.72 -30.17
N GLU A 7 -25.61 -22.55 -29.15
CA GLU A 7 -26.59 -21.46 -29.08
C GLU A 7 -25.91 -20.12 -28.79
N LEU A 8 -24.92 -20.11 -27.89
CA LEU A 8 -24.06 -18.96 -27.62
C LEU A 8 -23.32 -18.48 -28.89
N LEU A 9 -22.80 -19.42 -29.69
CA LEU A 9 -22.10 -19.13 -30.94
C LEU A 9 -23.02 -18.67 -32.08
N ARG A 10 -24.29 -19.07 -32.09
CA ARG A 10 -25.23 -18.78 -33.19
C ARG A 10 -25.98 -17.46 -33.01
N GLN A 11 -26.22 -17.02 -31.77
CA GLN A 11 -26.91 -15.76 -31.48
C GLN A 11 -26.13 -14.92 -30.46
N PRO A 12 -24.88 -14.50 -30.77
CA PRO A 12 -24.02 -13.83 -29.81
C PRO A 12 -24.61 -12.48 -29.34
N SER A 13 -25.36 -11.79 -30.19
CA SER A 13 -25.98 -10.49 -29.90
C SER A 13 -26.86 -10.49 -28.65
N ARG A 14 -27.52 -11.62 -28.35
CA ARG A 14 -28.40 -11.74 -27.17
C ARG A 14 -27.62 -11.84 -25.85
N PHE A 15 -26.36 -12.29 -25.92
CA PHE A 15 -25.53 -12.52 -24.74
C PHE A 15 -24.44 -11.45 -24.57
N VAL A 16 -24.09 -10.70 -25.61
CA VAL A 16 -23.05 -9.66 -25.57
C VAL A 16 -23.24 -8.71 -24.39
N SER A 17 -24.44 -8.17 -24.19
CA SER A 17 -24.68 -7.21 -23.10
C SER A 17 -24.43 -7.82 -21.72
N ALA A 18 -24.96 -9.02 -21.47
CA ALA A 18 -24.77 -9.70 -20.19
C ALA A 18 -23.31 -10.09 -19.95
N THR A 19 -22.63 -10.62 -20.96
CA THR A 19 -21.21 -10.96 -20.90
C THR A 19 -20.34 -9.71 -20.72
N ALA A 20 -20.65 -8.62 -21.40
CA ALA A 20 -19.92 -7.35 -21.29
C ALA A 20 -20.07 -6.76 -19.89
N ILE A 21 -21.28 -6.75 -19.33
CA ILE A 21 -21.53 -6.28 -17.96
C ILE A 21 -20.74 -7.15 -16.96
N LEU A 22 -20.84 -8.48 -17.07
CA LEU A 22 -20.12 -9.39 -16.19
C LEU A 22 -18.60 -9.22 -16.29
N ALA A 23 -18.07 -9.09 -17.50
CA ALA A 23 -16.65 -8.86 -17.75
C ALA A 23 -16.20 -7.50 -17.20
N LEU A 24 -17.01 -6.45 -17.37
CA LEU A 24 -16.72 -5.13 -16.83
C LEU A 24 -16.69 -5.15 -15.30
N ILE A 25 -17.66 -5.82 -14.66
CA ILE A 25 -17.68 -5.98 -13.20
C ILE A 25 -16.42 -6.72 -12.74
N ALA A 26 -16.09 -7.85 -13.37
CA ALA A 26 -14.89 -8.61 -13.02
C ALA A 26 -13.61 -7.77 -13.18
N LEU A 27 -13.48 -7.04 -14.30
CA LEU A 27 -12.36 -6.15 -14.56
C LEU A 27 -12.25 -5.06 -13.50
N LEU A 28 -13.35 -4.37 -13.18
CA LEU A 28 -13.36 -3.30 -12.18
C LEU A 28 -13.01 -3.81 -10.78
N LEU A 29 -13.50 -5.00 -10.41
CA LEU A 29 -13.16 -5.63 -9.13
C LEU A 29 -11.68 -6.00 -9.05
N MET A 30 -11.13 -6.61 -10.11
CA MET A 30 -9.69 -6.93 -10.17
C MET A 30 -8.83 -5.66 -10.16
N PHE A 31 -9.25 -4.62 -10.87
CA PHE A 31 -8.55 -3.33 -10.91
C PHE A 31 -8.54 -2.66 -9.54
N LEU A 32 -9.69 -2.60 -8.87
CA LEU A 32 -9.80 -2.02 -7.53
C LEU A 32 -8.98 -2.82 -6.51
N GLY A 33 -9.05 -4.15 -6.57
CA GLY A 33 -8.26 -5.03 -5.71
C GLY A 33 -6.75 -4.84 -5.92
N GLY A 34 -6.31 -4.75 -7.17
CA GLY A 34 -4.90 -4.50 -7.52
C GLY A 34 -4.41 -3.13 -7.06
N LEU A 35 -5.23 -2.08 -7.23
CA LEU A 35 -4.91 -0.74 -6.72
C LEU A 35 -4.81 -0.72 -5.19
N LEU A 36 -5.75 -1.37 -4.50
CA LEU A 36 -5.75 -1.46 -3.05
C LEU A 36 -4.49 -2.16 -2.55
N ASP A 37 -4.15 -3.33 -3.11
CA ASP A 37 -2.95 -4.06 -2.72
C ASP A 37 -1.68 -3.26 -3.04
N GLY A 38 -1.63 -2.61 -4.21
CA GLY A 38 -0.53 -1.72 -4.59
C GLY A 38 -0.36 -0.54 -3.62
N LEU A 39 -1.45 0.12 -3.23
CA LEU A 39 -1.43 1.23 -2.27
C LEU A 39 -1.00 0.77 -0.88
N ILE A 40 -1.49 -0.39 -0.41
CA ILE A 40 -1.10 -0.96 0.88
C ILE A 40 0.38 -1.32 0.88
N ARG A 41 0.88 -1.95 -0.20
CA ARG A 41 2.31 -2.27 -0.35
C ARG A 41 3.17 -1.02 -0.37
N LEU A 42 2.73 0.03 -1.07
CA LEU A 42 3.45 1.30 -1.14
C LEU A 42 3.48 2.03 0.21
N SER A 43 2.34 2.12 0.91
CA SER A 43 2.24 2.87 2.18
C SER A 43 2.99 2.21 3.34
N THR A 44 3.19 0.89 3.27
CA THR A 44 3.91 0.11 4.30
C THR A 44 5.27 -0.42 3.82
N GLY A 45 5.70 -0.04 2.62
CA GLY A 45 6.89 -0.60 1.97
C GLY A 45 8.16 -0.40 2.79
N ALA A 46 8.33 0.79 3.38
CA ALA A 46 9.46 1.09 4.24
C ALA A 46 9.56 0.16 5.46
N LEU A 47 8.43 -0.19 6.08
CA LEU A 47 8.39 -1.11 7.22
C LEU A 47 8.62 -2.56 6.77
N ARG A 48 8.00 -2.98 5.66
CA ARG A 48 8.12 -4.36 5.14
C ARG A 48 9.48 -4.68 4.54
N ALA A 49 10.22 -3.67 4.09
CA ALA A 49 11.56 -3.84 3.56
C ALA A 49 12.64 -4.02 4.64
N GLN A 50 12.27 -3.88 5.93
CA GLN A 50 13.21 -4.10 7.02
C GLN A 50 13.29 -5.57 7.38
N ASP A 51 14.51 -6.03 7.60
CA ASP A 51 14.79 -7.33 8.21
C ASP A 51 14.90 -7.15 9.72
N ALA A 52 13.78 -6.86 10.38
CA ALA A 52 13.71 -6.56 11.80
C ALA A 52 12.53 -7.29 12.46
N GLU A 53 12.74 -7.77 13.68
CA GLU A 53 11.72 -8.48 14.46
C GLU A 53 10.71 -7.54 15.12
N ALA A 54 11.10 -6.30 15.38
CA ALA A 54 10.27 -5.30 16.02
C ALA A 54 10.49 -3.89 15.42
N ILE A 55 9.42 -3.08 15.41
CA ILE A 55 9.47 -1.67 15.03
C ILE A 55 9.03 -0.84 16.24
N VAL A 56 9.88 0.09 16.66
CA VAL A 56 9.62 0.97 17.79
C VAL A 56 8.99 2.28 17.32
N PHE A 57 7.93 2.70 18.00
CA PHE A 57 7.24 3.96 17.78
C PHE A 57 7.24 4.79 19.06
N SER A 58 7.29 6.12 18.93
CA SER A 58 7.04 7.00 20.08
C SER A 58 5.58 6.86 20.53
N GLU A 59 5.32 6.97 21.84
CA GLU A 59 3.98 6.84 22.42
C GLU A 59 2.96 7.80 21.78
N SER A 60 3.38 9.03 21.51
CA SER A 60 2.56 10.09 20.90
C SER A 60 2.26 9.89 19.40
N SER A 61 2.86 8.87 18.76
CA SER A 61 2.76 8.67 17.32
C SER A 61 1.42 8.11 16.86
N GLN A 62 0.66 7.44 17.74
CA GLN A 62 -0.56 6.71 17.37
C GLN A 62 -0.34 5.74 16.18
N ALA A 63 0.77 5.00 16.21
CA ALA A 63 1.21 4.11 15.13
C ALA A 63 1.43 4.80 13.77
N SER A 64 1.62 6.12 13.76
CA SER A 64 1.93 6.87 12.54
C SER A 64 3.44 7.03 12.39
N PHE A 65 3.98 6.47 11.31
CA PHE A 65 5.39 6.58 10.95
C PHE A 65 5.85 8.04 10.80
N LEU A 66 5.04 8.88 10.14
CA LEU A 66 5.35 10.30 9.92
C LEU A 66 5.34 11.13 11.22
N ARG A 67 4.63 10.67 12.26
CA ARG A 67 4.51 11.38 13.54
C ARG A 67 5.47 10.85 14.60
N SER A 68 6.00 9.64 14.41
CA SER A 68 6.92 9.01 15.34
C SER A 68 8.25 9.76 15.35
N ARG A 69 8.72 10.09 16.55
CA ARG A 69 10.04 10.68 16.74
C ARG A 69 10.73 9.97 17.89
N VAL A 70 11.79 9.24 17.57
CA VAL A 70 12.70 8.62 18.53
C VAL A 70 14.00 9.39 18.45
N ASP A 71 14.38 10.05 19.54
CA ASP A 71 15.64 10.80 19.60
C ASP A 71 16.84 9.88 19.87
N ALA A 72 18.04 10.45 19.78
CA ALA A 72 19.27 9.70 19.97
C ALA A 72 19.42 9.11 21.38
N GLN A 73 18.90 9.78 22.42
CA GLN A 73 19.00 9.27 23.79
C GLN A 73 18.09 8.05 23.98
N THR A 74 16.88 8.12 23.43
CA THR A 74 15.91 7.01 23.45
C THR A 74 16.45 5.83 22.65
N ARG A 75 17.08 6.08 21.50
CA ARG A 75 17.74 5.02 20.71
C ARG A 75 18.82 4.29 21.51
N ILE A 76 19.68 5.02 22.23
CA ILE A 76 20.73 4.42 23.07
C ILE A 76 20.12 3.54 24.17
N GLN A 77 18.99 3.95 24.76
CA GLN A 77 18.28 3.13 25.75
C GLN A 77 17.73 1.84 25.14
N ILE A 78 17.21 1.89 23.91
CA ILE A 78 16.71 0.72 23.19
C ILE A 78 17.85 -0.25 22.86
N GLU A 79 19.00 0.27 22.41
CA GLU A 79 20.21 -0.53 22.12
C GLU A 79 20.74 -1.28 23.34
N GLN A 80 20.41 -0.83 24.56
CA GLN A 80 20.84 -1.45 25.82
C GLN A 80 19.85 -2.48 26.38
N LEU A 81 18.70 -2.68 25.74
CA LEU A 81 17.72 -3.66 26.18
C LEU A 81 18.23 -5.09 25.96
N ASP A 82 17.93 -5.97 26.92
CA ASP A 82 18.26 -7.38 26.80
C ASP A 82 17.59 -8.00 25.56
N GLY A 83 18.38 -8.69 24.74
CA GLY A 83 17.92 -9.33 23.51
C GLY A 83 17.91 -8.44 22.26
N VAL A 84 18.36 -7.18 22.35
CA VAL A 84 18.56 -6.32 21.18
C VAL A 84 19.96 -6.54 20.61
N GLU A 85 20.03 -7.11 19.40
CA GLU A 85 21.31 -7.31 18.70
C GLU A 85 21.74 -6.07 17.90
N GLU A 86 20.81 -5.44 17.17
CA GLU A 86 21.07 -4.29 16.31
C GLU A 86 19.86 -3.34 16.30
N VAL A 87 20.12 -2.03 16.20
CA VAL A 87 19.08 -0.99 16.05
C VAL A 87 19.33 -0.15 14.80
N GLY A 88 18.45 -0.33 13.81
CA GLY A 88 18.38 0.47 12.60
C GLY A 88 17.51 1.72 12.74
N GLY A 89 17.84 2.77 11.99
CA GLY A 89 17.03 3.98 11.90
C GLY A 89 16.12 3.97 10.67
N LEU A 90 14.84 4.29 10.85
CA LEU A 90 13.91 4.55 9.76
C LEU A 90 13.50 6.02 9.75
N GLY A 91 13.47 6.62 8.56
CA GLY A 91 13.07 8.01 8.39
C GLY A 91 12.41 8.25 7.04
N VAL A 92 11.62 9.31 6.99
CA VAL A 92 11.03 9.83 5.75
C VAL A 92 11.61 11.22 5.47
N SER A 93 11.95 11.49 4.22
CA SER A 93 12.32 12.84 3.76
C SER A 93 11.19 13.37 2.88
N LEU A 94 10.51 14.41 3.36
CA LEU A 94 9.45 15.08 2.61
C LEU A 94 10.07 16.27 1.87
N LEU A 95 10.24 16.11 0.56
CA LEU A 95 10.78 17.15 -0.31
C LEU A 95 9.63 17.93 -0.94
N GLY A 96 9.61 19.24 -0.71
CA GLY A 96 8.72 20.18 -1.37
C GLY A 96 9.50 21.10 -2.30
N ALA A 97 8.92 21.43 -3.45
CA ALA A 97 9.46 22.43 -4.36
C ALA A 97 8.48 23.60 -4.50
N ARG A 98 8.99 24.82 -4.63
CA ARG A 98 8.18 26.01 -4.95
C ARG A 98 8.38 26.37 -6.40
N VAL A 99 7.28 26.57 -7.12
CA VAL A 99 7.33 27.18 -8.45
C VAL A 99 7.55 28.69 -8.29
N PRO A 100 8.60 29.26 -8.91
CA PRO A 100 8.81 30.71 -8.89
C PRO A 100 7.56 31.46 -9.35
N GLY A 101 7.13 32.46 -8.57
CA GLY A 101 5.96 33.27 -8.89
C GLY A 101 4.58 32.65 -8.63
N ASN A 102 4.49 31.38 -8.21
CA ASN A 102 3.20 30.67 -8.12
C ASN A 102 3.02 29.80 -6.86
N GLY A 103 3.69 30.14 -5.76
CA GLY A 103 3.50 29.42 -4.49
C GLY A 103 2.34 29.98 -3.66
N PRO A 104 1.67 29.16 -2.83
CA PRO A 104 0.62 29.62 -1.91
C PRO A 104 1.13 30.80 -1.06
N ARG A 105 0.23 31.76 -0.82
CA ARG A 105 0.48 32.93 0.04
C ARG A 105 0.64 32.52 1.49
#